data_AF-A0A9D4XUS0-F1
#
_entry.id   AF-A0A9D4XUS0-F1
#
_cell.length_a   1.000
_cell.length_b   1.000
_cell.length_c   1.000
_cell.angle_alpha   90.00
_cell.angle_beta   90.00
_cell.angle_gamma   90.00
#
_symmetry.space_group_name_H-M   'P 1'
#
loop_
_entity.id
_entity.type
_entity.pdbx_description
1 polymer ?
#
loop_
_entity_poly.entity_id
_entity_poly.type
_entity_poly.pdbx_seq_one_letter_code
_entity_poly.pdbx_strand_id
1 'polypeptide(L)'
;MELTMKVAEAVHVLNHDTQSCNRVAANQWLVQFQQTHAAWDVATNILTSDLRHPLASDFEVEFFAAQILKRKIQNEGYLLQSGPKDALLNALLLAVKRFSSGPPQLLTQICLALSALVLQVVAHGNPIEQLFYSLRSLQSEDNGNIAVLEMLTVLPEEVVDNQRIDSKINSLHKSHYTQELLSHTPMVLEFLLRQSEINFDGSVQQNERNRKILRCLLSWVRAGCFSEISPGTLAAHPLLNFLFNSLQDSTSFDFAIEVLVELVTKHEGVPQILLCRVHYLKEVLLFPALNRGDMKVIGGLACLLSEIGQAGPSLIVEASAEALVLTDALLSCVAFPSEDWEIADSTLQFWSTLASYILGIDVDGTKRKHVEAIFSPVFSALLDSLLIRSQVDDSTYNDEGRVIDFPDGLVHFRMNLVELLVDICHMLGSVIFMQKLFIGGCASSNLSLPWKEMESKLFALNAVSTTCFFHGMFY
;
A
#
# COMPACT_ATOMS: atom_id res chain seq x y z
N MET A 1 19.44 -37.65 -13.08
CA MET A 1 20.76 -37.03 -13.36
C MET A 1 20.82 -36.45 -14.77
N GLU A 2 20.55 -37.22 -15.84
CA GLU A 2 20.59 -36.69 -17.22
C GLU A 2 19.59 -35.54 -17.48
N LEU A 3 18.33 -35.68 -17.08
CA LEU A 3 17.32 -34.63 -17.25
C LEU A 3 17.65 -33.36 -16.45
N THR A 4 18.16 -33.50 -15.23
CA THR A 4 18.61 -32.38 -14.41
C THR A 4 19.70 -31.56 -15.10
N MET A 5 20.66 -32.24 -15.74
CA MET A 5 21.71 -31.56 -16.51
C MET A 5 21.14 -30.84 -17.74
N LYS A 6 20.19 -31.44 -18.46
CA LYS A 6 19.51 -30.79 -19.60
C LYS A 6 18.73 -29.54 -19.18
N VAL A 7 18.06 -29.59 -18.02
CA VAL A 7 17.39 -28.42 -17.46
C VAL A 7 18.40 -27.33 -17.12
N ALA A 8 19.50 -27.67 -16.45
CA ALA A 8 20.54 -26.69 -16.11
C ALA A 8 21.16 -26.04 -17.37
N GLU A 9 21.43 -26.83 -18.40
CA GLU A 9 21.94 -26.33 -19.68
C GLU A 9 20.93 -25.41 -20.38
N ALA A 10 19.67 -25.82 -20.46
CA ALA A 10 18.63 -25.00 -21.08
C ALA A 10 18.38 -23.69 -20.32
N VAL A 11 18.42 -23.69 -18.99
CA VAL A 11 18.33 -22.47 -18.16
C VAL A 11 19.53 -21.56 -18.42
N HIS A 12 20.74 -22.13 -18.49
CA HIS A 12 21.94 -21.36 -18.79
C HIS A 12 21.87 -20.71 -20.19
N VAL A 13 21.48 -21.46 -21.22
CA VAL A 13 21.30 -20.94 -22.57
C VAL A 13 20.25 -19.83 -22.59
N LEU A 14 19.12 -20.01 -21.90
CA LEU A 14 18.05 -19.01 -21.85
C LEU A 14 18.54 -17.65 -21.30
N ASN A 15 19.37 -17.67 -20.27
CA ASN A 15 19.80 -16.45 -19.57
C ASN A 15 21.07 -15.81 -20.18
N HIS A 16 22.00 -16.63 -20.68
CA HIS A 16 23.36 -16.18 -21.03
C HIS A 16 23.71 -16.27 -22.51
N ASP A 17 22.93 -16.98 -23.35
CA ASP A 17 23.26 -17.11 -24.77
C ASP A 17 23.00 -15.79 -25.53
N THR A 18 24.03 -15.34 -26.25
CA THR A 18 23.99 -14.11 -27.07
C THR A 18 23.01 -14.20 -28.25
N GLN A 19 22.74 -15.41 -28.77
CA GLN A 19 21.87 -15.64 -29.90
C GLN A 19 20.40 -15.77 -29.47
N SER A 20 19.54 -14.92 -30.02
CA SER A 20 18.10 -14.92 -29.70
C SER A 20 17.42 -16.24 -30.09
N CYS A 21 17.83 -16.88 -31.19
CA CYS A 21 17.25 -18.15 -31.63
C CYS A 21 17.48 -19.29 -30.63
N ASN A 22 18.66 -19.35 -30.00
CA ASN A 22 18.99 -20.37 -29.01
C ASN A 22 18.19 -20.14 -27.72
N ARG A 23 18.06 -18.89 -27.28
CA ARG A 23 17.21 -18.52 -26.13
C ARG A 23 15.74 -18.90 -26.36
N VAL A 24 15.21 -18.65 -27.56
CA VAL A 24 13.83 -19.04 -27.89
C VAL A 24 13.67 -20.56 -27.90
N ALA A 25 14.62 -21.30 -28.48
CA ALA A 25 14.58 -22.76 -28.49
C ALA A 25 14.66 -23.35 -27.06
N ALA A 26 15.55 -22.83 -26.22
CA ALA A 26 15.67 -23.20 -24.82
C ALA A 26 14.38 -22.92 -24.04
N ASN A 27 13.79 -21.72 -24.21
CA ASN A 27 12.52 -21.38 -23.58
C ASN A 27 11.38 -22.34 -24.01
N GLN A 28 11.26 -22.62 -25.32
CA GLN A 28 10.25 -23.55 -25.83
C GLN A 28 10.40 -24.94 -25.22
N TRP A 29 11.63 -25.45 -25.13
CA TRP A 29 11.89 -26.73 -24.49
C TRP A 29 11.54 -26.72 -23.00
N LEU A 30 11.91 -25.65 -22.27
CA LEU A 30 11.58 -25.50 -20.84
C LEU A 30 10.07 -25.41 -20.61
N VAL A 31 9.32 -24.71 -21.48
CA VAL A 31 7.86 -24.66 -21.43
C VAL A 31 7.23 -26.04 -21.64
N GLN A 32 7.74 -26.83 -22.59
CA GLN A 32 7.29 -28.20 -22.80
C GLN A 32 7.63 -29.09 -21.60
N PHE A 33 8.83 -28.95 -21.06
CA PHE A 33 9.28 -29.68 -19.87
C PHE A 33 8.37 -29.43 -18.67
N GLN A 34 7.96 -28.18 -18.43
CA GLN A 34 7.03 -27.81 -17.33
C GLN A 34 5.70 -28.58 -17.33
N GLN A 35 5.25 -29.01 -18.51
CA GLN A 35 3.99 -29.77 -18.67
C GLN A 35 4.17 -31.26 -18.39
N THR A 36 5.40 -31.75 -18.30
CA THR A 36 5.67 -33.18 -18.06
C THR A 36 5.47 -33.56 -16.59
N HIS A 37 5.25 -34.86 -16.33
CA HIS A 37 5.25 -35.40 -14.96
C HIS A 37 6.65 -35.37 -14.34
N ALA A 38 7.70 -35.58 -15.15
CA ALA A 38 9.10 -35.56 -14.70
C ALA A 38 9.53 -34.22 -14.08
N ALA A 39 8.84 -33.13 -14.41
CA ALA A 39 9.09 -31.80 -13.84
C ALA A 39 8.94 -31.76 -12.32
N TRP A 40 8.04 -32.56 -11.73
CA TRP A 40 7.89 -32.67 -10.27
C TRP A 40 9.19 -33.17 -9.64
N ASP A 41 9.62 -34.38 -10.02
CA ASP A 41 10.79 -35.03 -9.44
C ASP A 41 12.08 -34.26 -9.72
N VAL A 42 12.25 -33.75 -10.94
CA VAL A 42 13.47 -33.02 -11.32
C VAL A 42 13.58 -31.70 -10.56
N ALA A 43 12.49 -30.93 -10.45
CA ALA A 43 12.53 -29.67 -9.71
C ALA A 43 12.72 -29.89 -8.20
N THR A 44 12.05 -30.90 -7.62
CA THR A 44 12.26 -31.27 -6.21
C THR A 44 13.69 -31.73 -5.94
N ASN A 45 14.29 -32.50 -6.85
CA ASN A 45 15.69 -32.93 -6.73
C ASN A 45 16.67 -31.76 -6.84
N ILE A 46 16.42 -30.79 -7.72
CA ILE A 46 17.27 -29.58 -7.84
C ILE A 46 17.29 -28.81 -6.51
N LEU A 47 16.14 -28.62 -5.87
CA LEU A 47 16.06 -27.85 -4.63
C LEU A 47 16.61 -28.57 -3.40
N THR A 48 16.59 -29.91 -3.39
CA THR A 48 17.02 -30.71 -2.23
C THR A 48 18.44 -31.27 -2.34
N SER A 49 19.02 -31.31 -3.55
CA SER A 49 20.37 -31.83 -3.76
C SER A 49 21.47 -30.87 -3.31
N ASP A 50 22.54 -31.41 -2.73
CA ASP A 50 23.77 -30.68 -2.41
C ASP A 50 24.65 -30.35 -3.63
N LEU A 51 24.31 -30.88 -4.80
CA LEU A 51 25.12 -30.72 -6.00
C LEU A 51 24.99 -29.30 -6.57
N ARG A 52 26.03 -28.48 -6.39
CA ARG A 52 26.14 -27.21 -7.12
C ARG A 52 26.32 -27.49 -8.61
N HIS A 53 25.45 -26.93 -9.43
CA HIS A 53 25.52 -27.10 -10.89
C HIS A 53 26.67 -26.27 -11.45
N PRO A 54 27.69 -26.86 -12.11
CA PRO A 54 28.91 -26.15 -12.51
C PRO A 54 28.69 -25.07 -13.59
N LEU A 55 27.54 -25.08 -14.27
CA LEU A 55 27.27 -24.34 -15.50
C LEU A 55 26.37 -23.11 -15.32
N ALA A 56 25.74 -22.92 -14.15
CA ALA A 56 24.79 -21.82 -13.93
C ALA A 56 25.32 -20.87 -12.84
N SER A 57 25.14 -19.55 -13.03
CA SER A 57 25.47 -18.58 -11.99
C SER A 57 24.50 -18.68 -10.80
N ASP A 58 24.94 -18.09 -9.69
CA ASP A 58 24.79 -18.54 -8.30
C ASP A 58 23.56 -19.37 -7.88
N PHE A 59 22.35 -19.21 -8.42
CA PHE A 59 21.17 -20.04 -8.08
C PHE A 59 20.05 -20.07 -9.16
N GLU A 60 20.38 -19.85 -10.45
CA GLU A 60 19.36 -19.69 -11.50
C GLU A 60 18.51 -20.96 -11.73
N VAL A 61 19.14 -22.14 -11.61
CA VAL A 61 18.48 -23.43 -11.85
C VAL A 61 17.52 -23.76 -10.69
N GLU A 62 17.92 -23.44 -9.47
CA GLU A 62 17.11 -23.55 -8.26
C GLU A 62 15.92 -22.59 -8.32
N PHE A 63 16.14 -21.36 -8.78
CA PHE A 63 15.06 -20.39 -8.97
C PHE A 63 14.02 -20.88 -9.98
N PHE A 64 14.49 -21.38 -11.13
CA PHE A 64 13.61 -22.00 -12.11
C PHE A 64 12.86 -23.21 -11.54
N ALA A 65 13.53 -24.08 -10.78
CA ALA A 65 12.90 -25.24 -10.14
C ALA A 65 11.80 -24.82 -9.14
N ALA A 66 12.04 -23.81 -8.32
CA ALA A 66 11.04 -23.27 -7.39
C ALA A 66 9.81 -22.71 -8.13
N GLN A 67 10.02 -21.98 -9.23
CA GLN A 67 8.92 -21.46 -10.07
C GLN A 67 8.09 -22.58 -10.71
N ILE A 68 8.75 -23.63 -11.21
CA ILE A 68 8.05 -24.81 -11.74
C ILE A 68 7.18 -25.43 -10.67
N LEU A 69 7.73 -25.71 -9.49
CA LEU A 69 6.98 -26.35 -8.41
C LEU A 69 5.77 -25.49 -8.01
N LYS A 70 5.96 -24.18 -7.79
CA LYS A 70 4.84 -23.27 -7.51
C LYS A 70 3.73 -23.42 -8.55
N ARG A 71 4.07 -23.29 -9.83
CA ARG A 71 3.10 -23.34 -10.93
C ARG A 71 2.40 -24.69 -11.03
N LYS A 72 3.14 -25.79 -10.89
CA LYS A 72 2.57 -27.14 -10.96
C LYS A 72 1.67 -27.43 -9.76
N ILE A 73 2.02 -26.97 -8.56
CA ILE A 73 1.18 -27.10 -7.36
C ILE A 73 -0.13 -26.34 -7.54
N GLN A 74 -0.09 -25.11 -8.04
CA GLN A 74 -1.29 -24.30 -8.27
C GLN A 74 -2.22 -24.92 -9.33
N ASN A 75 -1.66 -25.49 -10.41
CA ASN A 75 -2.45 -26.01 -11.54
C ASN A 75 -2.86 -27.48 -11.41
N GLU A 76 -2.02 -28.31 -10.82
CA GLU A 76 -2.14 -29.78 -10.81
C GLU A 76 -2.08 -30.36 -9.39
N GLY A 77 -1.86 -29.55 -8.34
CA GLY A 77 -1.64 -30.03 -6.97
C GLY A 77 -2.82 -30.80 -6.36
N TYR A 78 -4.05 -30.52 -6.80
CA TYR A 78 -5.24 -31.26 -6.39
C TYR A 78 -5.24 -32.72 -6.89
N LEU A 79 -4.48 -33.05 -7.93
CA LEU A 79 -4.35 -34.41 -8.49
C LEU A 79 -3.40 -35.29 -7.67
N LEU A 80 -2.54 -34.69 -6.84
CA LEU A 80 -1.56 -35.44 -6.04
C LEU A 80 -2.25 -36.22 -4.91
N GLN A 81 -1.81 -37.47 -4.72
CA GLN A 81 -2.22 -38.31 -3.59
C GLN A 81 -1.53 -37.85 -2.28
N SER A 82 -1.99 -38.32 -1.12
CA SER A 82 -1.45 -37.90 0.19
C SER A 82 0.05 -38.17 0.35
N GLY A 83 0.54 -39.37 0.04
CA GLY A 83 1.96 -39.71 0.18
C GLY A 83 2.92 -38.79 -0.61
N PRO A 84 2.70 -38.58 -1.93
CA PRO A 84 3.48 -37.61 -2.70
C PRO A 84 3.37 -36.17 -2.21
N LYS A 85 2.20 -35.75 -1.69
CA LYS A 85 2.03 -34.43 -1.06
C LYS A 85 2.92 -34.28 0.18
N ASP A 86 2.94 -35.26 1.07
CA ASP A 86 3.76 -35.25 2.28
C ASP A 86 5.27 -35.27 1.95
N ALA A 87 5.67 -36.06 0.95
CA ALA A 87 7.05 -36.10 0.48
C ALA A 87 7.49 -34.73 -0.09
N LEU A 88 6.62 -34.10 -0.89
CA LEU A 88 6.89 -32.78 -1.46
C LEU A 88 6.91 -31.68 -0.38
N LEU A 89 6.03 -31.75 0.62
CA LEU A 89 6.01 -30.85 1.77
C LEU A 89 7.34 -30.89 2.51
N ASN A 90 7.83 -32.08 2.85
CA ASN A 90 9.12 -32.27 3.52
C ASN A 90 10.28 -31.78 2.66
N ALA A 91 10.24 -32.02 1.35
CA ALA A 91 11.28 -31.55 0.42
C ALA A 91 11.32 -30.02 0.32
N LEU A 92 10.17 -29.36 0.28
CA LEU A 92 10.08 -27.89 0.28
C LEU A 92 10.52 -27.30 1.62
N LEU A 93 10.16 -27.89 2.76
CA LEU A 93 10.65 -27.47 4.07
C LEU A 93 12.19 -27.58 4.17
N LEU A 94 12.76 -28.68 3.63
CA LEU A 94 14.21 -28.84 3.53
C LEU A 94 14.84 -27.76 2.64
N ALA A 95 14.21 -27.42 1.51
CA ALA A 95 14.67 -26.37 0.63
C ALA A 95 14.61 -24.98 1.30
N VAL A 96 13.51 -24.65 1.99
CA VAL A 96 13.37 -23.41 2.78
C VAL A 96 14.50 -23.27 3.79
N LYS A 97 14.80 -24.35 4.53
CA LYS A 97 15.91 -24.40 5.48
C LYS A 97 17.25 -24.14 4.77
N ARG A 98 17.51 -24.84 3.68
CA ARG A 98 18.76 -24.77 2.91
C ARG A 98 19.02 -23.37 2.36
N PHE A 99 17.99 -22.71 1.85
CA PHE A 99 18.11 -21.41 1.18
C PHE A 99 17.75 -20.23 2.09
N SER A 100 17.68 -20.43 3.41
CA SER A 100 17.46 -19.36 4.40
C SER A 100 18.55 -18.26 4.36
N SER A 101 19.78 -18.64 4.03
CA SER A 101 20.93 -17.76 3.80
C SER A 101 21.21 -17.51 2.29
N GLY A 102 20.34 -17.97 1.41
CA GLY A 102 20.47 -17.83 -0.04
C GLY A 102 19.90 -16.52 -0.59
N PRO A 103 19.78 -16.38 -1.93
CA PRO A 103 19.17 -15.21 -2.54
C PRO A 103 17.71 -15.03 -2.08
N PRO A 104 17.30 -13.83 -1.65
CA PRO A 104 15.95 -13.59 -1.12
C PRO A 104 14.85 -14.02 -2.10
N GLN A 105 15.04 -13.72 -3.39
CA GLN A 105 14.06 -14.05 -4.44
C GLN A 105 13.83 -15.56 -4.58
N LEU A 106 14.88 -16.37 -4.41
CA LEU A 106 14.76 -17.83 -4.42
C LEU A 106 13.95 -18.31 -3.22
N LEU A 107 14.28 -17.82 -2.02
CA LEU A 107 13.57 -18.17 -0.80
C LEU A 107 12.08 -17.83 -0.92
N THR A 108 11.74 -16.63 -1.42
CA THR A 108 10.36 -16.23 -1.72
C THR A 108 9.65 -17.23 -2.64
N GLN A 109 10.28 -17.64 -3.75
CA GLN A 109 9.66 -18.62 -4.68
C GLN A 109 9.42 -19.98 -4.01
N ILE A 110 10.35 -20.45 -3.18
CA ILE A 110 10.19 -21.71 -2.45
C ILE A 110 9.06 -21.58 -1.41
N CYS A 111 9.02 -20.48 -0.66
CA CYS A 111 7.94 -20.21 0.31
C CYS A 111 6.58 -20.09 -0.37
N LEU A 112 6.48 -19.48 -1.56
CA LEU A 112 5.24 -19.41 -2.35
C LEU A 112 4.80 -20.81 -2.84
N ALA A 113 5.74 -21.65 -3.30
CA ALA A 113 5.44 -23.03 -3.66
C ALA A 113 4.93 -23.83 -2.46
N LEU A 114 5.54 -23.63 -1.29
CA LEU A 114 5.13 -24.25 -0.03
C LEU A 114 3.75 -23.76 0.43
N SER A 115 3.47 -22.45 0.40
CA SER A 115 2.14 -21.88 0.67
C SER A 115 1.09 -22.52 -0.23
N ALA A 116 1.34 -22.56 -1.55
CA ALA A 116 0.43 -23.15 -2.50
C ALA A 116 0.16 -24.63 -2.19
N LEU A 117 1.17 -25.39 -1.74
CA LEU A 117 0.99 -26.80 -1.39
C LEU A 117 0.13 -26.97 -0.15
N VAL A 118 0.40 -26.19 0.90
CA VAL A 118 -0.35 -26.19 2.16
C VAL A 118 -1.83 -25.91 1.90
N LEU A 119 -2.14 -24.97 1.00
CA LEU A 119 -3.52 -24.64 0.62
C LEU A 119 -4.20 -25.66 -0.30
N GLN A 120 -3.46 -26.61 -0.87
CA GLN A 120 -3.99 -27.73 -1.68
C GLN A 120 -4.24 -29.01 -0.85
N VAL A 121 -3.93 -28.98 0.45
CA VAL A 121 -4.23 -30.07 1.39
C VAL A 121 -5.67 -29.90 1.88
N VAL A 122 -6.60 -30.67 1.30
CA VAL A 122 -8.04 -30.52 1.54
C VAL A 122 -8.55 -31.37 2.71
N ALA A 123 -9.20 -30.66 3.64
CA ALA A 123 -10.41 -30.97 4.42
C ALA A 123 -10.38 -31.65 5.81
N HIS A 124 -9.32 -32.32 6.28
CA HIS A 124 -9.42 -33.03 7.58
C HIS A 124 -8.28 -32.77 8.57
N GLY A 125 -7.35 -31.87 8.27
CA GLY A 125 -6.29 -31.47 9.20
C GLY A 125 -5.92 -30.03 8.95
N ASN A 126 -5.78 -29.25 10.02
CA ASN A 126 -5.33 -27.86 10.03
C ASN A 126 -3.92 -27.77 9.41
N PRO A 127 -3.77 -27.51 8.09
CA PRO A 127 -2.48 -27.63 7.43
C PRO A 127 -1.60 -26.39 7.67
N ILE A 128 -2.22 -25.24 7.97
CA ILE A 128 -1.50 -24.05 8.43
C ILE A 128 -0.98 -24.31 9.84
N GLU A 129 -1.76 -24.91 10.72
CA GLU A 129 -1.29 -25.28 12.06
C GLU A 129 -0.06 -26.22 12.00
N GLN A 130 -0.11 -27.23 11.12
CA GLN A 130 1.04 -28.13 10.86
C GLN A 130 2.26 -27.37 10.34
N LEU A 131 2.08 -26.44 9.41
CA LEU A 131 3.16 -25.58 8.95
C LEU A 131 3.76 -24.78 10.11
N PHE A 132 2.94 -24.17 10.97
CA PHE A 132 3.41 -23.42 12.14
C PHE A 132 4.25 -24.28 13.10
N TYR A 133 3.91 -25.57 13.28
CA TYR A 133 4.77 -26.50 14.03
C TYR A 133 6.15 -26.68 13.36
N SER A 134 6.20 -26.86 12.05
CA SER A 134 7.46 -26.94 11.30
C SER A 134 8.26 -25.63 11.39
N LEU A 135 7.60 -24.47 11.31
CA LEU A 135 8.27 -23.17 11.42
C LEU A 135 8.94 -22.97 12.78
N ARG A 136 8.32 -23.43 13.88
CA ARG A 136 8.96 -23.37 15.21
C ARG A 136 10.25 -24.19 15.27
N SER A 137 10.31 -25.32 14.57
CA SER A 137 11.54 -26.11 14.49
C SER A 137 12.65 -25.37 13.74
N LEU A 138 12.30 -24.64 12.66
CA LEU A 138 13.25 -23.83 11.88
C LEU A 138 13.81 -22.65 12.69
N GLN A 139 13.04 -22.06 13.61
CA GLN A 139 13.52 -20.96 14.46
C GLN A 139 14.73 -21.33 15.33
N SER A 140 14.93 -22.62 15.61
CA SER A 140 16.08 -23.10 16.40
C SER A 140 17.39 -23.17 15.63
N GLU A 141 17.35 -22.91 14.31
CA GLU A 141 18.48 -23.04 13.40
C GLU A 141 19.09 -21.68 13.04
N ASP A 142 20.35 -21.69 12.62
CA ASP A 142 21.02 -20.49 12.16
C ASP A 142 20.32 -19.90 10.92
N ASN A 143 20.06 -18.60 10.93
CA ASN A 143 19.26 -17.88 9.93
C ASN A 143 17.82 -18.38 9.72
N GLY A 144 17.32 -19.31 10.53
CA GLY A 144 15.96 -19.86 10.39
C GLY A 144 14.86 -18.82 10.51
N ASN A 145 15.09 -17.77 11.30
CA ASN A 145 14.15 -16.64 11.43
C ASN A 145 13.92 -15.89 10.10
N ILE A 146 14.89 -15.88 9.18
CA ILE A 146 14.74 -15.25 7.85
C ILE A 146 13.72 -16.04 7.03
N ALA A 147 13.88 -17.36 6.99
CA ALA A 147 12.94 -18.27 6.33
C ALA A 147 11.55 -18.22 6.94
N VAL A 148 11.45 -18.17 8.27
CA VAL A 148 10.17 -18.04 8.97
C VAL A 148 9.50 -16.71 8.65
N LEU A 149 10.24 -15.59 8.66
CA LEU A 149 9.69 -14.28 8.32
C LEU A 149 9.17 -14.23 6.87
N GLU A 150 9.93 -14.81 5.93
CA GLU A 150 9.49 -14.89 4.54
C GLU A 150 8.23 -15.75 4.39
N MET A 151 8.20 -16.92 5.02
CA MET A 151 7.03 -17.80 5.01
C MET A 151 5.78 -17.11 5.59
N LEU A 152 5.93 -16.43 6.73
CA LEU A 152 4.86 -15.66 7.36
C LEU A 152 4.43 -14.45 6.50
N THR A 153 5.29 -13.94 5.62
CA THR A 153 4.95 -12.86 4.69
C THR A 153 4.12 -13.39 3.53
N VAL A 154 4.56 -14.47 2.87
CA VAL A 154 3.91 -14.95 1.64
C VAL A 154 2.67 -15.82 1.88
N LEU A 155 2.52 -16.43 3.07
CA LEU A 155 1.38 -17.29 3.38
C LEU A 155 0.04 -16.53 3.39
N PRO A 156 -0.11 -15.39 4.10
CA PRO A 156 -1.35 -14.62 4.04
C PRO A 156 -1.65 -14.09 2.64
N GLU A 157 -0.64 -13.69 1.87
CA GLU A 157 -0.79 -13.24 0.48
C GLU A 157 -1.39 -14.34 -0.40
N GLU A 158 -0.85 -15.55 -0.36
CA GLU A 158 -1.41 -16.67 -1.13
C GLU A 158 -2.82 -17.04 -0.64
N VAL A 159 -3.12 -16.93 0.67
CA VAL A 159 -4.50 -17.13 1.17
C VAL A 159 -5.45 -16.08 0.57
N VAL A 160 -5.08 -14.80 0.58
CA VAL A 160 -5.89 -13.68 0.06
C VAL A 160 -6.01 -13.73 -1.47
N ASP A 161 -4.93 -14.02 -2.20
CA ASP A 161 -4.97 -14.10 -3.66
C ASP A 161 -5.81 -15.30 -4.15
N ASN A 162 -5.77 -16.44 -3.46
CA ASN A 162 -6.67 -17.56 -3.73
C ASN A 162 -8.15 -17.19 -3.46
N GLN A 163 -8.45 -16.18 -2.65
CA GLN A 163 -9.82 -15.69 -2.47
C GLN A 163 -10.33 -14.96 -3.71
N ARG A 164 -9.47 -14.19 -4.41
CA ARG A 164 -9.80 -13.36 -5.58
C ARG A 164 -10.14 -14.18 -6.84
N ILE A 165 -9.73 -15.45 -6.90
CA ILE A 165 -10.07 -16.35 -8.01
C ILE A 165 -11.52 -16.85 -7.83
N ASP A 166 -12.41 -16.31 -8.67
CA ASP A 166 -13.87 -16.46 -8.66
C ASP A 166 -14.36 -17.88 -9.04
N SER A 167 -14.13 -18.86 -8.18
CA SER A 167 -14.91 -20.11 -8.20
C SER A 167 -15.91 -20.12 -7.04
N LYS A 168 -17.19 -19.90 -7.35
CA LYS A 168 -18.34 -19.97 -6.42
C LYS A 168 -18.44 -21.29 -5.61
N ILE A 169 -17.67 -22.31 -5.98
CA ILE A 169 -17.67 -23.65 -5.40
C ILE A 169 -16.81 -23.74 -4.13
N ASN A 170 -15.96 -22.74 -3.82
CA ASN A 170 -14.91 -22.85 -2.79
C ASN A 170 -15.04 -21.88 -1.59
N SER A 171 -16.20 -21.23 -1.38
CA SER A 171 -16.36 -20.20 -0.33
C SER A 171 -16.14 -20.73 1.10
N LEU A 172 -16.58 -21.95 1.40
CA LEU A 172 -16.43 -22.58 2.72
C LEU A 172 -14.97 -22.94 3.05
N HIS A 173 -14.20 -23.40 2.05
CA HIS A 173 -12.77 -23.66 2.21
C HIS A 173 -11.99 -22.33 2.37
N LYS A 174 -12.39 -21.29 1.63
CA LYS A 174 -11.81 -19.94 1.74
C LYS A 174 -11.98 -19.33 3.13
N SER A 175 -13.16 -19.45 3.74
CA SER A 175 -13.38 -18.96 5.12
C SER A 175 -12.58 -19.77 6.14
N HIS A 176 -12.45 -21.10 5.94
CA HIS A 176 -11.70 -21.95 6.86
C HIS A 176 -10.21 -21.60 6.92
N TYR A 177 -9.51 -21.51 5.78
CA TYR A 177 -8.08 -21.17 5.79
C TYR A 177 -7.81 -19.78 6.34
N THR A 178 -8.70 -18.82 6.08
CA THR A 178 -8.60 -17.48 6.65
C THR A 178 -8.75 -17.52 8.16
N GLN A 179 -9.74 -18.25 8.67
CA GLN A 179 -9.96 -18.42 10.11
C GLN A 179 -8.79 -19.13 10.79
N GLU A 180 -8.28 -20.20 10.18
CA GLU A 180 -7.12 -20.94 10.68
C GLU A 180 -5.86 -20.06 10.69
N LEU A 181 -5.60 -19.32 9.60
CA LEU A 181 -4.50 -18.36 9.52
C LEU A 181 -4.60 -17.31 10.64
N LEU A 182 -5.77 -16.67 10.78
CA LEU A 182 -5.98 -15.60 11.76
C LEU A 182 -5.91 -16.11 13.21
N SER A 183 -6.20 -17.39 13.47
CA SER A 183 -6.03 -18.01 14.79
C SER A 183 -4.56 -17.99 15.27
N HIS A 184 -3.60 -17.91 14.34
CA HIS A 184 -2.17 -17.79 14.63
C HIS A 184 -1.67 -16.35 14.76
N THR A 185 -2.54 -15.34 14.62
CA THR A 185 -2.18 -13.92 14.75
C THR A 185 -1.34 -13.62 16.01
N PRO A 186 -1.73 -14.06 17.24
CA PRO A 186 -0.96 -13.75 18.44
C PRO A 186 0.50 -14.23 18.37
N MET A 187 0.72 -15.42 17.81
CA MET A 187 2.06 -15.99 17.64
C MET A 187 2.92 -15.18 16.67
N VAL A 188 2.31 -14.70 15.59
CA VAL A 188 3.02 -13.90 14.59
C VAL A 188 3.34 -12.52 15.14
N LEU A 189 2.41 -11.86 15.82
CA LEU A 189 2.67 -10.56 16.43
C LEU A 189 3.78 -10.65 17.48
N GLU A 190 3.79 -11.71 18.30
CA GLU A 190 4.87 -11.96 19.26
C GLU A 190 6.22 -12.21 18.56
N PHE A 191 6.21 -13.00 17.47
CA PHE A 191 7.42 -13.23 16.67
C PHE A 191 7.94 -11.92 16.08
N LEU A 192 7.10 -11.12 15.42
CA LEU A 192 7.48 -9.84 14.81
C LEU A 192 8.02 -8.86 15.86
N LEU A 193 7.40 -8.83 17.04
CA LEU A 193 7.87 -7.99 18.15
C LEU A 193 9.28 -8.40 18.59
N ARG A 194 9.52 -9.69 18.83
CA ARG A 194 10.86 -10.21 19.16
C ARG A 194 11.88 -9.90 18.06
N GLN A 195 11.48 -10.00 16.78
CA GLN A 195 12.36 -9.66 15.67
C GLN A 195 12.68 -8.15 15.64
N SER A 196 11.75 -7.29 16.04
CA SER A 196 11.95 -5.84 16.06
C SER A 196 12.88 -5.35 17.18
N GLU A 197 12.97 -6.10 18.29
CA GLU A 197 13.79 -5.73 19.46
C GLU A 197 15.26 -6.14 19.34
N ILE A 198 15.58 -7.04 18.41
CA ILE A 198 16.96 -7.50 18.21
C ILE A 198 17.72 -6.41 17.43
N ASN A 199 18.73 -5.84 18.09
CA ASN A 199 19.63 -4.84 17.52
C ASN A 199 20.81 -5.51 16.81
N PHE A 200 21.11 -5.05 15.59
CA PHE A 200 22.36 -5.37 14.90
C PHE A 200 23.36 -4.22 14.99
N ASP A 201 24.65 -4.56 14.97
CA ASP A 201 25.75 -3.59 14.97
C ASP A 201 25.81 -2.75 13.67
N GLY A 202 25.12 -3.18 12.60
CA GLY A 202 25.07 -2.51 11.31
C GLY A 202 23.70 -1.88 10.98
N SER A 203 23.69 -0.57 10.70
CA SER A 203 22.47 0.18 10.35
C SER A 203 21.76 -0.34 9.10
N VAL A 204 22.50 -0.79 8.08
CA VAL A 204 21.93 -1.31 6.82
C VAL A 204 21.16 -2.62 7.05
N GLN A 205 21.74 -3.56 7.79
CA GLN A 205 21.13 -4.85 8.09
C GLN A 205 19.88 -4.68 8.97
N GLN A 206 19.95 -3.76 9.93
CA GLN A 206 18.79 -3.39 10.75
C GLN A 206 17.65 -2.84 9.90
N ASN A 207 17.96 -1.93 8.98
CA ASN A 207 16.98 -1.30 8.09
C ASN A 207 16.32 -2.31 7.14
N GLU A 208 17.09 -3.18 6.50
CA GLU A 208 16.54 -4.25 5.64
C GLU A 208 15.62 -5.19 6.42
N ARG A 209 15.98 -5.51 7.67
CA ARG A 209 15.13 -6.32 8.53
C ARG A 209 13.85 -5.61 8.93
N ASN A 210 13.92 -4.33 9.31
CA ASN A 210 12.74 -3.55 9.63
C ASN A 210 11.76 -3.53 8.44
N ARG A 211 12.27 -3.34 7.21
CA ARG A 211 11.47 -3.47 5.98
C ARG A 211 10.79 -4.84 5.87
N LYS A 212 11.50 -5.94 6.13
CA LYS A 212 10.91 -7.29 6.07
C LYS A 212 9.85 -7.52 7.17
N ILE A 213 10.08 -7.00 8.39
CA ILE A 213 9.10 -7.06 9.49
C ILE A 213 7.82 -6.31 9.10
N LEU A 214 7.96 -5.09 8.55
CA LEU A 214 6.82 -4.29 8.11
C LEU A 214 6.09 -4.92 6.92
N ARG A 215 6.81 -5.50 5.95
CA ARG A 215 6.21 -6.23 4.82
C ARG A 215 5.41 -7.45 5.27
N CYS A 216 5.92 -8.17 6.27
CA CYS A 216 5.19 -9.26 6.92
C CYS A 216 3.94 -8.72 7.62
N LEU A 217 4.08 -7.70 8.48
CA LEU A 217 2.94 -7.10 9.18
C LEU A 217 1.85 -6.63 8.20
N LEU A 218 2.24 -5.98 7.11
CA LEU A 218 1.31 -5.55 6.06
C LEU A 218 0.51 -6.71 5.46
N SER A 219 1.18 -7.83 5.16
CA SER A 219 0.53 -9.05 4.65
C SER A 219 -0.54 -9.57 5.61
N TRP A 220 -0.24 -9.56 6.91
CA TRP A 220 -1.19 -9.97 7.96
C TRP A 220 -2.34 -8.99 8.14
N VAL A 221 -2.08 -7.68 8.12
CA VAL A 221 -3.14 -6.65 8.18
C VAL A 221 -4.07 -6.80 6.98
N ARG A 222 -3.51 -7.07 5.79
CA ARG A 222 -4.30 -7.32 4.58
C ARG A 222 -5.20 -8.55 4.70
N ALA A 223 -4.72 -9.60 5.35
CA ALA A 223 -5.50 -10.80 5.64
C ALA A 223 -6.55 -10.62 6.76
N GLY A 224 -6.54 -9.49 7.46
CA GLY A 224 -7.51 -9.15 8.51
C GLY A 224 -7.02 -9.39 9.93
N CYS A 225 -5.71 -9.44 10.18
CA CYS A 225 -5.19 -9.45 11.56
C CYS A 225 -5.67 -8.18 12.31
N PHE A 226 -5.80 -8.24 13.64
CA PHE A 226 -6.41 -7.20 14.49
C PHE A 226 -7.93 -7.02 14.40
N SER A 227 -8.64 -7.70 13.52
CA SER A 227 -10.12 -7.59 13.44
C SER A 227 -10.82 -7.97 14.76
N GLU A 228 -10.24 -8.90 15.52
CA GLU A 228 -10.77 -9.36 16.82
C GLU A 228 -10.17 -8.59 18.01
N ILE A 229 -9.19 -7.71 17.78
CA ILE A 229 -8.47 -6.99 18.84
C ILE A 229 -9.20 -5.70 19.16
N SER A 230 -9.46 -5.46 20.44
CA SER A 230 -10.09 -4.21 20.86
C SER A 230 -9.21 -2.99 20.52
N PRO A 231 -9.80 -1.84 20.13
CA PRO A 231 -9.03 -0.64 19.79
C PRO A 231 -8.09 -0.19 20.91
N GLY A 232 -8.52 -0.29 22.17
CA GLY A 232 -7.69 0.09 23.32
C GLY A 232 -6.44 -0.78 23.48
N THR A 233 -6.54 -2.08 23.19
CA THR A 233 -5.38 -2.99 23.21
C THR A 233 -4.45 -2.71 22.04
N LEU A 234 -4.98 -2.41 20.86
CA LEU A 234 -4.20 -2.07 19.68
C LEU A 234 -3.38 -0.78 19.88
N ALA A 235 -3.98 0.25 20.50
CA ALA A 235 -3.31 1.51 20.80
C ALA A 235 -2.08 1.34 21.70
N ALA A 236 -2.13 0.36 22.61
CA ALA A 236 -1.04 0.04 23.52
C ALA A 236 -0.07 -1.01 22.95
N HIS A 237 -0.32 -1.54 21.75
CA HIS A 237 0.47 -2.63 21.21
C HIS A 237 1.89 -2.16 20.85
N PRO A 238 2.96 -2.81 21.32
CA PRO A 238 4.34 -2.37 21.08
C PRO A 238 4.73 -2.24 19.60
N LEU A 239 4.14 -3.07 18.72
CA LEU A 239 4.37 -2.95 17.27
C LEU A 239 3.87 -1.63 16.68
N LEU A 240 2.90 -0.96 17.30
CA LEU A 240 2.47 0.37 16.86
C LEU A 240 3.58 1.40 17.12
N ASN A 241 4.28 1.31 18.25
CA ASN A 241 5.45 2.16 18.51
C ASN A 241 6.59 1.86 17.52
N PHE A 242 6.81 0.58 17.19
CA PHE A 242 7.77 0.20 16.15
C PHE A 242 7.40 0.80 14.77
N LEU A 243 6.11 0.78 14.39
CA LEU A 243 5.60 1.42 13.17
C LEU A 243 5.89 2.92 13.15
N PHE A 244 5.55 3.64 14.23
CA PHE A 244 5.81 5.08 14.31
C PHE A 244 7.31 5.42 14.28
N ASN A 245 8.14 4.62 14.93
CA ASN A 245 9.60 4.78 14.85
C ASN A 245 10.11 4.54 13.43
N SER A 246 9.52 3.58 12.70
CA SER A 246 9.88 3.26 11.33
C SER A 246 9.54 4.38 10.33
N LEU A 247 8.62 5.30 10.68
CA LEU A 247 8.34 6.50 9.88
C LEU A 247 9.51 7.50 9.87
N GLN A 248 10.45 7.41 10.81
CA GLN A 248 11.63 8.27 10.83
C GLN A 248 12.77 7.74 9.94
N ASP A 249 12.69 6.49 9.50
CA ASP A 249 13.70 5.88 8.63
C ASP A 249 13.23 5.87 7.17
N SER A 250 13.99 6.55 6.30
CA SER A 250 13.70 6.68 4.87
C SER A 250 13.52 5.34 4.14
N THR A 251 14.19 4.29 4.61
CA THR A 251 14.11 2.96 3.99
C THR A 251 12.88 2.18 4.43
N SER A 252 12.36 2.43 5.63
CA SER A 252 11.19 1.74 6.18
C SER A 252 9.89 2.53 6.02
N PHE A 253 9.99 3.82 5.70
CA PHE A 253 8.89 4.77 5.60
C PHE A 253 7.72 4.27 4.74
N ASP A 254 7.97 3.81 3.51
CA ASP A 254 6.91 3.42 2.57
C ASP A 254 6.05 2.28 3.14
N PHE A 255 6.69 1.24 3.70
CA PHE A 255 5.97 0.13 4.32
C PHE A 255 5.25 0.55 5.60
N ALA A 256 5.83 1.47 6.39
CA ALA A 256 5.16 1.96 7.59
C ALA A 256 3.89 2.76 7.25
N ILE A 257 3.94 3.62 6.23
CA ILE A 257 2.76 4.32 5.70
C ILE A 257 1.73 3.31 5.19
N GLU A 258 2.14 2.35 4.35
CA GLU A 258 1.23 1.35 3.78
C GLU A 258 0.53 0.51 4.85
N VAL A 259 1.25 0.10 5.90
CA VAL A 259 0.65 -0.62 7.04
C VAL A 259 -0.36 0.25 7.78
N LEU A 260 -0.05 1.51 8.05
CA LEU A 260 -0.95 2.42 8.77
C LEU A 260 -2.21 2.73 7.96
N VAL A 261 -2.08 2.96 6.65
CA VAL A 261 -3.21 3.16 5.74
C VAL A 261 -4.11 1.92 5.70
N GLU A 262 -3.52 0.72 5.57
CA GLU A 262 -4.29 -0.52 5.57
C GLU A 262 -4.99 -0.77 6.92
N LEU A 263 -4.35 -0.42 8.05
CA LEU A 263 -4.96 -0.52 9.38
C LEU A 263 -6.16 0.42 9.53
N VAL A 264 -6.03 1.67 9.07
CA VAL A 264 -7.08 2.69 9.14
C VAL A 264 -8.31 2.29 8.34
N THR A 265 -8.09 1.80 7.12
CA THR A 265 -9.16 1.45 6.18
C THR A 265 -9.91 0.18 6.59
N LYS A 266 -9.27 -0.73 7.33
CA LYS A 266 -9.87 -2.03 7.70
C LYS A 266 -10.42 -2.13 9.12
N HIS A 267 -10.04 -1.23 10.03
CA HIS A 267 -10.42 -1.34 11.44
C HIS A 267 -11.05 -0.07 11.99
N GLU A 268 -12.34 -0.12 12.31
CA GLU A 268 -13.15 1.03 12.75
C GLU A 268 -12.58 1.81 13.95
N GLY A 269 -11.82 1.16 14.84
CA GLY A 269 -11.23 1.80 16.01
C GLY A 269 -9.86 2.46 15.78
N VAL A 270 -9.19 2.18 14.66
CA VAL A 270 -7.84 2.70 14.36
C VAL A 270 -7.85 4.21 14.06
N PRO A 271 -8.81 4.78 13.31
CA PRO A 271 -8.85 6.21 13.04
C PRO A 271 -8.72 7.08 14.31
N GLN A 272 -9.46 6.74 15.37
CA GLN A 272 -9.38 7.45 16.66
C GLN A 272 -7.97 7.36 17.29
N ILE A 273 -7.33 6.20 17.23
CA ILE A 273 -6.00 5.97 17.81
C ILE A 273 -4.96 6.82 17.09
N LEU A 274 -4.99 6.83 15.76
CA LEU A 274 -4.04 7.59 14.96
C LEU A 274 -4.33 9.10 14.99
N LEU A 275 -5.60 9.50 15.13
CA LEU A 275 -5.97 10.89 15.35
C LEU A 275 -5.30 11.43 16.62
N CYS A 276 -5.27 10.65 17.71
CA CYS A 276 -4.53 11.02 18.93
C CYS A 276 -3.01 11.16 18.73
N ARG A 277 -2.45 10.67 17.61
CA ARG A 277 -1.02 10.77 17.26
C ARG A 277 -0.74 11.82 16.18
N VAL A 278 -1.75 12.55 15.71
CA VAL A 278 -1.60 13.50 14.61
C VAL A 278 -0.63 14.64 14.90
N HIS A 279 -0.56 15.10 16.15
CA HIS A 279 0.41 16.12 16.56
C HIS A 279 1.85 15.66 16.33
N TYR A 280 2.15 14.39 16.63
CA TYR A 280 3.46 13.81 16.35
C TYR A 280 3.71 13.74 14.84
N LEU A 281 2.74 13.22 14.06
CA LEU A 281 2.85 13.13 12.60
C LEU A 281 3.11 14.51 11.96
N LYS A 282 2.40 15.54 12.43
CA LYS A 282 2.54 16.89 11.92
C LYS A 282 3.87 17.53 12.33
N GLU A 283 4.13 17.64 13.63
CA GLU A 283 5.24 18.45 14.15
C GLU A 283 6.61 17.77 13.95
N VAL A 284 6.67 16.44 14.08
CA VAL A 284 7.93 15.70 14.03
C VAL A 284 8.29 15.24 12.61
N LEU A 285 7.29 14.92 11.78
CA LEU A 285 7.53 14.35 10.45
C LEU A 285 7.19 15.34 9.33
N LEU A 286 5.93 15.82 9.28
CA LEU A 286 5.45 16.64 8.17
C LEU A 286 6.11 18.02 8.11
N PHE A 287 6.14 18.75 9.22
CA PHE A 287 6.67 20.13 9.23
C PHE A 287 8.17 20.18 8.81
N PRO A 288 9.05 19.30 9.32
CA PRO A 288 10.41 19.23 8.80
C PRO A 288 10.49 18.80 7.33
N ALA A 289 9.60 17.92 6.87
CA ALA A 289 9.56 17.49 5.47
C ALA A 289 9.13 18.63 4.53
N LEU A 290 8.11 19.41 4.89
CA LEU A 290 7.68 20.62 4.16
C LEU A 290 8.82 21.63 4.02
N ASN A 291 9.55 21.90 5.10
CA ASN A 291 10.68 22.84 5.09
C ASN A 291 11.86 22.36 4.23
N ARG A 292 12.06 21.05 4.11
CA ARG A 292 13.12 20.45 3.29
C ARG A 292 12.69 20.17 1.85
N GLY A 293 11.40 20.27 1.54
CA GLY A 293 10.84 19.84 0.27
C GLY A 293 10.90 18.33 0.04
N ASP A 294 10.79 17.52 1.09
CA ASP A 294 10.83 16.05 0.99
C ASP A 294 9.46 15.51 0.53
N MET A 295 9.26 15.51 -0.79
CA MET A 295 8.00 15.11 -1.44
C MET A 295 7.57 13.69 -1.07
N LYS A 296 8.52 12.78 -0.83
CA LYS A 296 8.24 11.39 -0.43
C LYS A 296 7.53 11.37 0.92
N VAL A 297 8.09 12.07 1.91
CA VAL A 297 7.51 12.12 3.26
C VAL A 297 6.21 12.91 3.27
N ILE A 298 6.15 14.05 2.56
CA ILE A 298 4.93 14.86 2.46
C ILE A 298 3.79 14.06 1.83
N GLY A 299 4.03 13.40 0.69
CA GLY A 299 3.02 12.58 0.00
C GLY A 299 2.55 11.40 0.82
N GLY A 300 3.48 10.67 1.47
CA GLY A 300 3.11 9.55 2.35
C GLY A 300 2.25 9.97 3.54
N LEU A 301 2.58 11.10 4.18
CA LEU A 301 1.79 11.64 5.29
C LEU A 301 0.47 12.26 4.82
N ALA A 302 0.43 12.92 3.66
CA ALA A 302 -0.80 13.43 3.06
C ALA A 302 -1.80 12.29 2.81
N CYS A 303 -1.32 11.17 2.26
CA CYS A 303 -2.10 9.95 2.08
C CYS A 303 -2.62 9.42 3.43
N LEU A 304 -1.73 9.16 4.40
CA LEU A 304 -2.12 8.64 5.71
C LEU A 304 -3.15 9.53 6.43
N LEU A 305 -2.93 10.85 6.47
CA LEU A 305 -3.83 11.79 7.13
C LEU A 305 -5.19 11.86 6.43
N SER A 306 -5.21 11.79 5.09
CA SER A 306 -6.44 11.74 4.30
C SER A 306 -7.23 10.47 4.61
N GLU A 307 -6.57 9.32 4.71
CA GLU A 307 -7.21 8.04 5.05
C GLU A 307 -7.77 8.04 6.48
N ILE A 308 -7.06 8.61 7.46
CA ILE A 308 -7.56 8.75 8.85
C ILE A 308 -8.87 9.54 8.86
N GLY A 309 -8.91 10.65 8.14
CA GLY A 309 -10.11 11.49 8.06
C GLY A 309 -11.27 10.85 7.30
N GLN A 310 -10.98 10.14 6.21
CA GLN A 310 -11.99 9.44 5.40
C GLN A 310 -12.60 8.23 6.12
N ALA A 311 -11.80 7.49 6.88
CA ALA A 311 -12.27 6.35 7.66
C ALA A 311 -13.09 6.77 8.90
N GLY A 312 -12.90 8.00 9.41
CA GLY A 312 -13.67 8.53 10.53
C GLY A 312 -14.17 9.97 10.35
N PRO A 313 -15.03 10.28 9.36
CA PRO A 313 -15.50 11.65 9.13
C PRO A 313 -16.26 12.23 10.33
N SER A 314 -16.96 11.36 11.09
CA SER A 314 -17.63 11.72 12.33
C SER A 314 -16.67 12.29 13.38
N LEU A 315 -15.46 11.74 13.47
CA LEU A 315 -14.42 12.17 14.42
C LEU A 315 -13.86 13.54 14.03
N ILE A 316 -13.75 13.83 12.73
CA ILE A 316 -13.28 15.12 12.24
C ILE A 316 -14.32 16.20 12.54
N VAL A 317 -15.59 15.91 12.28
CA VAL A 317 -16.71 16.83 12.51
C VAL A 317 -16.93 17.19 13.99
N GLU A 318 -16.42 16.39 14.94
CA GLU A 318 -16.40 16.75 16.36
C GLU A 318 -15.55 17.98 16.66
N ALA A 319 -14.69 18.40 15.73
CA ALA A 319 -13.84 19.59 15.85
C ALA A 319 -12.96 19.59 17.13
N SER A 320 -12.47 18.41 17.51
CA SER A 320 -11.44 18.28 18.54
C SER A 320 -10.14 18.98 18.14
N ALA A 321 -9.25 19.21 19.10
CA ALA A 321 -7.95 19.82 18.82
C ALA A 321 -7.15 18.98 17.81
N GLU A 322 -7.21 17.65 17.92
CA GLU A 322 -6.58 16.71 17.02
C GLU A 322 -7.20 16.75 15.61
N ALA A 323 -8.53 16.82 15.49
CA ALA A 323 -9.20 16.94 14.20
C ALA A 323 -8.78 18.22 13.46
N LEU A 324 -8.70 19.35 14.17
CA LEU A 324 -8.25 20.61 13.59
C LEU A 324 -6.79 20.54 13.15
N VAL A 325 -5.91 19.90 13.94
CA VAL A 325 -4.50 19.68 13.56
C VAL A 325 -4.37 18.79 12.33
N LEU A 326 -5.22 17.77 12.18
CA LEU A 326 -5.28 16.95 10.98
C LEU A 326 -5.63 17.80 9.74
N THR A 327 -6.68 18.61 9.84
CA THR A 327 -7.09 19.47 8.71
C THR A 327 -6.04 20.51 8.35
N ASP A 328 -5.36 21.10 9.34
CA ASP A 328 -4.28 22.07 9.11
C ASP A 328 -3.05 21.41 8.47
N ALA A 329 -2.72 20.18 8.88
CA ALA A 329 -1.65 19.39 8.27
C ALA A 329 -1.96 19.09 6.80
N LEU A 330 -3.18 18.64 6.48
CA LEU A 330 -3.59 18.39 5.09
C LEU A 330 -3.63 19.67 4.25
N LEU A 331 -4.09 20.79 4.83
CA LEU A 331 -4.06 22.09 4.15
C LEU A 331 -2.61 22.51 3.83
N SER A 332 -1.67 22.27 4.74
CA SER A 332 -0.24 22.51 4.51
C SER A 332 0.31 21.64 3.37
N CYS A 333 -0.16 20.40 3.21
CA CYS A 333 0.18 19.55 2.07
C CYS A 333 -0.38 20.08 0.75
N VAL A 334 -1.63 20.58 0.73
CA VAL A 334 -2.23 21.17 -0.48
C VAL A 334 -1.51 22.47 -0.88
N ALA A 335 -1.14 23.29 0.10
CA ALA A 335 -0.43 24.56 -0.12
C ALA A 335 1.04 24.37 -0.51
N PHE A 336 1.59 23.15 -0.39
CA PHE A 336 2.98 22.86 -0.72
C PHE A 336 3.23 23.10 -2.23
N PRO A 337 4.24 23.91 -2.61
CA PRO A 337 4.49 24.25 -4.00
C PRO A 337 5.29 23.15 -4.71
N SER A 338 4.69 21.98 -4.94
CA SER A 338 5.27 20.92 -5.77
C SER A 338 5.21 21.25 -7.27
N GLU A 339 6.12 20.69 -8.06
CA GLU A 339 6.09 20.82 -9.53
C GLU A 339 4.92 20.02 -10.13
N ASP A 340 4.61 18.86 -9.54
CA ASP A 340 3.44 18.05 -9.89
C ASP A 340 2.23 18.34 -8.99
N TRP A 341 1.08 17.77 -9.33
CA TRP A 341 -0.16 17.90 -8.55
C TRP A 341 -0.43 16.70 -7.65
N GLU A 342 0.46 15.69 -7.59
CA GLU A 342 0.18 14.39 -6.95
C GLU A 342 -0.18 14.54 -5.47
N ILE A 343 0.59 15.35 -4.72
CA ILE A 343 0.35 15.56 -3.29
C ILE A 343 -1.01 16.23 -3.06
N ALA A 344 -1.30 17.31 -3.78
CA ALA A 344 -2.57 18.03 -3.63
C ALA A 344 -3.76 17.16 -4.07
N ASP A 345 -3.63 16.46 -5.20
CA ASP A 345 -4.64 15.57 -5.77
C ASP A 345 -5.00 14.42 -4.81
N SER A 346 -3.99 13.84 -4.15
CA SER A 346 -4.19 12.76 -3.17
C SER A 346 -5.09 13.13 -1.97
N THR A 347 -5.26 14.43 -1.69
CA THR A 347 -6.09 14.91 -0.57
C THR A 347 -7.53 15.24 -0.95
N LEU A 348 -7.85 15.34 -2.25
CA LEU A 348 -9.12 15.88 -2.72
C LEU A 348 -10.32 15.05 -2.26
N GLN A 349 -10.17 13.71 -2.27
CA GLN A 349 -11.22 12.80 -1.83
C GLN A 349 -11.57 13.00 -0.35
N PHE A 350 -10.58 13.26 0.50
CA PHE A 350 -10.81 13.61 1.90
C PHE A 350 -11.66 14.89 2.03
N TRP A 351 -11.29 15.96 1.31
CA TRP A 351 -12.00 17.23 1.39
C TRP A 351 -13.44 17.14 0.89
N SER A 352 -13.69 16.41 -0.20
CA SER A 352 -15.05 16.19 -0.71
C SER A 352 -15.88 15.33 0.25
N THR A 353 -15.28 14.27 0.81
CA THR A 353 -15.93 13.41 1.81
C THR A 353 -16.31 14.22 3.06
N LEU A 354 -15.40 15.06 3.56
CA LEU A 354 -15.67 15.91 4.72
C LEU A 354 -16.76 16.95 4.44
N ALA A 355 -16.69 17.65 3.29
CA ALA A 355 -17.69 18.62 2.91
C ALA A 355 -19.08 17.99 2.78
N SER A 356 -19.17 16.88 2.02
CA SER A 356 -20.40 16.09 1.86
C SER A 356 -20.96 15.62 3.20
N TYR A 357 -20.10 15.14 4.10
CA TYR A 357 -20.51 14.68 5.43
C TYR A 357 -21.08 15.84 6.26
N ILE A 358 -20.44 17.01 6.27
CA ILE A 358 -20.93 18.19 7.01
C ILE A 358 -22.28 18.68 6.45
N LEU A 359 -22.39 18.76 5.12
CA LEU A 359 -23.63 19.17 4.44
C LEU A 359 -24.79 18.17 4.69
N GLY A 360 -24.49 16.90 4.93
CA GLY A 360 -25.45 15.84 5.23
C GLY A 360 -25.90 15.73 6.69
N ILE A 361 -25.37 16.54 7.62
CA ILE A 361 -25.78 16.49 9.05
C ILE A 361 -27.21 17.02 9.20
N ASP A 362 -28.18 16.12 9.34
CA ASP A 362 -29.62 16.45 9.39
C ASP A 362 -30.23 16.33 10.81
N VAL A 363 -29.53 16.82 11.83
CA VAL A 363 -30.03 16.83 13.22
C VAL A 363 -30.14 18.28 13.66
N ASP A 364 -31.37 18.80 13.69
CA ASP A 364 -31.76 20.12 14.19
C ASP A 364 -30.71 21.21 13.87
N GLY A 365 -30.76 21.83 12.69
CA GLY A 365 -29.68 22.58 12.01
C GLY A 365 -28.73 23.52 12.80
N THR A 366 -28.96 23.75 14.09
CA THR A 366 -27.98 24.22 15.09
C THR A 366 -26.65 23.46 15.08
N LYS A 367 -26.63 22.11 15.10
CA LYS A 367 -25.36 21.34 15.12
C LYS A 367 -24.59 21.53 13.82
N ARG A 368 -25.29 21.44 12.68
CA ARG A 368 -24.73 21.68 11.36
C ARG A 368 -24.12 23.07 11.23
N LYS A 369 -24.88 24.13 11.58
CA LYS A 369 -24.40 25.52 11.53
C LYS A 369 -23.17 25.76 12.40
N HIS A 370 -23.10 25.10 13.56
CA HIS A 370 -21.92 25.20 14.44
C HIS A 370 -20.68 24.59 13.78
N VAL A 371 -20.80 23.40 13.21
CA VAL A 371 -19.71 22.71 12.50
C VAL A 371 -19.30 23.50 11.25
N GLU A 372 -20.26 23.95 10.44
CA GLU A 372 -20.00 24.80 9.26
C GLU A 372 -19.24 26.07 9.65
N ALA A 373 -19.59 26.72 10.77
CA ALA A 373 -18.88 27.91 11.24
C ALA A 373 -17.42 27.63 11.63
N ILE A 374 -17.14 26.45 12.21
CA ILE A 374 -15.77 26.04 12.59
C ILE A 374 -14.93 25.72 11.35
N PHE A 375 -15.50 24.99 10.38
CA PHE A 375 -14.76 24.54 9.20
C PHE A 375 -14.76 25.55 8.03
N SER A 376 -15.63 26.57 8.05
CA SER A 376 -15.67 27.61 7.01
C SER A 376 -14.31 28.30 6.79
N PRO A 377 -13.56 28.72 7.84
CA PRO A 377 -12.19 29.22 7.66
C PRO A 377 -11.24 28.21 7.01
N VAL A 378 -11.38 26.92 7.32
CA VAL A 378 -10.55 25.84 6.76
C VAL A 378 -10.83 25.67 5.27
N PHE A 379 -12.10 25.55 4.87
CA PHE A 379 -12.50 25.45 3.46
C PHE A 379 -12.19 26.72 2.67
N SER A 380 -12.23 27.88 3.32
CA SER A 380 -11.84 29.17 2.75
C SER A 380 -10.34 29.23 2.43
N ALA A 381 -9.48 28.71 3.32
CA ALA A 381 -8.04 28.61 3.08
C ALA A 381 -7.69 27.50 2.08
N LEU A 382 -8.45 26.40 2.08
CA LEU A 382 -8.36 25.35 1.07
C LEU A 382 -8.64 25.91 -0.32
N LEU A 383 -9.71 26.69 -0.49
CA LEU A 383 -10.03 27.33 -1.76
C LEU A 383 -8.86 28.19 -2.27
N ASP A 384 -8.27 29.02 -1.41
CA ASP A 384 -7.11 29.84 -1.79
C ASP A 384 -5.94 28.97 -2.28
N SER A 385 -5.66 27.87 -1.57
CA SER A 385 -4.58 26.95 -1.91
C SER A 385 -4.85 26.23 -3.25
N LEU A 386 -6.07 25.73 -3.46
CA LEU A 386 -6.48 25.07 -4.70
C LEU A 386 -6.46 26.02 -5.90
N LEU A 387 -6.85 27.28 -5.71
CA LEU A 387 -6.78 28.31 -6.76
C LEU A 387 -5.34 28.63 -7.17
N ILE A 388 -4.39 28.56 -6.23
CA ILE A 388 -2.95 28.70 -6.52
C ILE A 388 -2.44 27.47 -7.25
N ARG A 389 -2.72 26.26 -6.73
CA ARG A 389 -2.27 25.00 -7.33
C ARG A 389 -2.85 24.75 -8.72
N SER A 390 -4.04 25.26 -9.01
CA SER A 390 -4.68 25.14 -10.32
C SER A 390 -4.20 26.18 -11.33
N GLN A 391 -3.26 27.08 -11.00
CA GLN A 391 -2.71 28.04 -11.96
C GLN A 391 -1.91 27.37 -13.08
N VAL A 392 -1.89 28.02 -14.23
CA VAL A 392 -1.10 27.63 -15.40
C VAL A 392 0.34 28.14 -15.24
N ASP A 393 1.32 27.36 -15.66
CA ASP A 393 2.73 27.75 -15.61
C ASP A 393 3.13 28.76 -16.70
N ASP A 394 4.25 29.48 -16.49
CA ASP A 394 4.73 30.51 -17.45
C ASP A 394 5.22 29.86 -18.75
N SER A 395 5.69 28.61 -18.67
CA SER A 395 6.17 27.79 -19.80
C SER A 395 5.05 27.35 -20.76
N THR A 396 3.79 27.52 -20.38
CA THR A 396 2.62 27.18 -21.21
C THR A 396 2.39 28.18 -22.35
N TYR A 397 3.19 29.24 -22.40
CA TYR A 397 3.18 30.28 -23.42
C TYR A 397 4.49 30.26 -24.22
N ASN A 398 4.39 30.25 -25.55
CA ASN A 398 5.49 30.69 -26.41
C ASN A 398 5.46 32.22 -26.54
N ASP A 399 6.61 32.85 -26.83
CA ASP A 399 6.78 34.31 -27.04
C ASP A 399 5.80 34.94 -28.06
N GLU A 400 5.09 34.13 -28.85
CA GLU A 400 4.09 34.54 -29.83
C GLU A 400 2.64 34.58 -29.30
N GLY A 401 2.42 34.33 -28.01
CA GLY A 401 1.11 34.49 -27.38
C GLY A 401 0.11 33.36 -27.61
N ARG A 402 0.59 32.18 -28.03
CA ARG A 402 -0.25 30.98 -28.22
C ARG A 402 -0.07 30.01 -27.06
N VAL A 403 -1.19 29.55 -26.51
CA VAL A 403 -1.26 28.41 -25.58
C VAL A 403 -0.78 27.18 -26.34
N ILE A 404 0.26 26.52 -25.84
CA ILE A 404 0.90 25.37 -26.52
C ILE A 404 0.09 24.09 -26.27
N ASP A 405 -0.13 23.75 -25.00
CA ASP A 405 -1.05 22.74 -24.48
C ASP A 405 -0.94 22.76 -22.94
N PHE A 406 -2.01 22.41 -22.22
CA PHE A 406 -1.92 22.26 -20.76
C PHE A 406 -1.16 20.98 -20.40
N PRO A 407 -0.35 20.97 -19.33
CA PRO A 407 0.21 19.73 -18.81
C PRO A 407 -0.92 18.74 -18.47
N ASP A 408 -0.79 17.47 -18.90
CA ASP A 408 -1.81 16.44 -18.65
C ASP A 408 -2.14 16.31 -17.14
N GLY A 409 -1.12 16.47 -16.28
CA GLY A 409 -1.30 16.47 -14.82
C GLY A 409 -2.18 17.62 -14.31
N LEU A 410 -2.04 18.82 -14.87
CA LEU A 410 -2.88 19.98 -14.52
C LEU A 410 -4.32 19.75 -14.99
N VAL A 411 -4.49 19.19 -16.19
CA VAL A 411 -5.82 18.86 -16.73
C VAL A 411 -6.51 17.85 -15.81
N HIS A 412 -5.82 16.77 -15.43
CA HIS A 412 -6.35 15.76 -14.53
C HIS A 412 -6.73 16.36 -13.17
N PHE A 413 -5.83 17.13 -12.56
CA PHE A 413 -6.08 17.79 -11.29
C PHE A 413 -7.29 18.71 -11.37
N ARG A 414 -7.38 19.57 -12.39
CA ARG A 414 -8.53 20.46 -12.60
C ARG A 414 -9.84 19.69 -12.77
N MET A 415 -9.84 18.56 -13.48
CA MET A 415 -11.03 17.72 -13.59
C MET A 415 -11.48 17.19 -12.22
N ASN A 416 -10.55 16.71 -11.39
CA ASN A 416 -10.83 16.21 -10.05
C ASN A 416 -11.31 17.32 -9.09
N LEU A 417 -10.94 18.59 -9.34
CA LEU A 417 -11.37 19.73 -8.53
C LEU A 417 -12.83 20.15 -8.74
N VAL A 418 -13.45 19.85 -9.89
CA VAL A 418 -14.75 20.46 -10.26
C VAL A 418 -15.83 20.19 -9.22
N GLU A 419 -15.99 18.93 -8.80
CA GLU A 419 -17.01 18.55 -7.80
C GLU A 419 -16.69 19.16 -6.44
N LEU A 420 -15.41 19.11 -6.03
CA LEU A 420 -14.97 19.70 -4.76
C LEU A 420 -15.22 21.22 -4.71
N LEU A 421 -15.02 21.95 -5.81
CA LEU A 421 -15.30 23.39 -5.86
C LEU A 421 -16.79 23.70 -5.64
N VAL A 422 -17.68 22.83 -6.13
CA VAL A 422 -19.12 22.93 -5.87
C VAL A 422 -19.42 22.67 -4.39
N ASP A 423 -18.82 21.65 -3.79
CA ASP A 423 -18.96 21.35 -2.36
C ASP A 423 -18.45 22.51 -1.49
N ILE A 424 -17.29 23.08 -1.82
CA ILE A 424 -16.72 24.26 -1.16
C ILE A 424 -17.67 25.45 -1.29
N CYS A 425 -18.26 25.68 -2.45
CA CYS A 425 -19.23 26.76 -2.64
C CYS A 425 -20.49 26.57 -1.78
N HIS A 426 -20.98 25.35 -1.62
CA HIS A 426 -22.09 25.06 -0.71
C HIS A 426 -21.71 25.30 0.75
N MET A 427 -20.49 24.91 1.14
CA MET A 427 -19.97 25.09 2.50
C MET A 427 -19.75 26.57 2.89
N LEU A 428 -19.18 27.37 1.98
CA LEU A 428 -18.90 28.79 2.22
C LEU A 428 -20.11 29.69 1.93
N GLY A 429 -21.04 29.23 1.09
CA GLY A 429 -22.08 30.05 0.50
C GLY A 429 -21.60 30.82 -0.73
N SER A 430 -22.49 30.99 -1.71
CA SER A 430 -22.20 31.60 -3.00
C SER A 430 -21.63 33.03 -2.89
N VAL A 431 -22.11 33.82 -1.91
CA VAL A 431 -21.63 35.20 -1.71
C VAL A 431 -20.16 35.22 -1.30
N ILE A 432 -19.77 34.43 -0.29
CA ILE A 432 -18.38 34.41 0.22
C ILE A 432 -17.44 33.81 -0.84
N PHE A 433 -17.89 32.74 -1.52
CA PHE A 433 -17.14 32.13 -2.61
C PHE A 433 -16.87 33.12 -3.76
N MET A 434 -17.89 33.86 -4.19
CA MET A 434 -17.75 34.90 -5.22
C MET A 434 -16.87 36.05 -4.74
N GLN A 435 -17.03 36.51 -3.49
CA GLN A 435 -16.16 37.54 -2.92
C GLN A 435 -14.69 37.12 -2.95
N LYS A 436 -14.37 35.87 -2.64
CA LYS A 436 -13.00 35.34 -2.72
C LYS A 436 -12.44 35.37 -4.16
N LEU A 437 -13.24 35.00 -5.14
CA LEU A 437 -12.83 35.05 -6.56
C LEU A 437 -12.63 36.47 -7.06
N PHE A 438 -13.50 37.43 -6.70
CA PHE A 438 -13.48 38.78 -7.27
C PHE A 438 -12.72 39.83 -6.43
N ILE A 439 -12.71 39.73 -5.09
CA ILE A 439 -12.23 40.79 -4.19
C ILE A 439 -10.75 40.64 -3.83
N GLY A 440 -10.18 39.42 -3.91
CA GLY A 440 -8.78 39.14 -3.60
C GLY A 440 -7.74 39.89 -4.45
N GLY A 441 -8.14 40.56 -5.53
CA GLY A 441 -7.24 41.43 -6.29
C GLY A 441 -7.86 42.66 -6.98
N CYS A 442 -9.18 42.85 -6.95
CA CYS A 442 -9.80 44.08 -7.49
C CYS A 442 -9.89 45.23 -6.48
N ALA A 443 -9.64 45.01 -5.18
CA ALA A 443 -9.80 46.05 -4.17
C ALA A 443 -8.56 46.96 -4.00
N SER A 444 -7.38 46.57 -4.49
CA SER A 444 -6.22 47.47 -4.55
C SER A 444 -6.13 48.06 -5.96
N SER A 445 -6.55 49.30 -6.08
CA SER A 445 -6.76 50.00 -7.35
C SER A 445 -5.48 50.31 -8.15
N ASN A 446 -4.35 49.59 -7.99
CA ASN A 446 -3.07 49.92 -8.64
C ASN A 446 -2.11 48.74 -8.96
N LEU A 447 -2.48 47.47 -8.81
CA LEU A 447 -1.67 46.36 -9.35
C LEU A 447 -2.50 45.52 -10.32
N SER A 448 -2.02 45.35 -11.55
CA SER A 448 -2.59 44.40 -12.51
C SER A 448 -2.41 42.97 -11.98
N LEU A 449 -3.52 42.30 -11.68
CA LEU A 449 -3.54 40.88 -11.35
C LEU A 449 -2.80 40.07 -12.44
N PRO A 450 -1.91 39.14 -12.07
CA PRO A 450 -1.31 38.21 -13.02
C PRO A 450 -2.41 37.42 -13.76
N TRP A 451 -2.27 37.28 -15.09
CA TRP A 451 -3.29 36.62 -15.92
C TRP A 451 -3.57 35.18 -15.47
N LYS A 452 -2.56 34.48 -14.95
CA LYS A 452 -2.67 33.10 -14.43
C LYS A 452 -3.62 33.00 -13.25
N GLU A 453 -3.55 33.96 -12.36
CA GLU A 453 -4.42 34.04 -11.20
C GLU A 453 -5.86 34.35 -11.64
N MET A 454 -6.02 35.20 -12.65
CA MET A 454 -7.33 35.47 -13.25
C MET A 454 -7.91 34.23 -13.94
N GLU A 455 -7.08 33.49 -14.67
CA GLU A 455 -7.50 32.29 -15.39
C GLU A 455 -7.94 31.18 -14.42
N SER A 456 -7.21 30.91 -13.34
CA SER A 456 -7.60 29.87 -12.37
C SER A 456 -8.88 30.23 -11.62
N LYS A 457 -9.08 31.53 -11.32
CA LYS A 457 -10.34 32.05 -10.76
C LYS A 457 -11.52 31.91 -11.72
N LEU A 458 -11.32 32.16 -13.02
CA LEU A 458 -12.34 31.95 -14.04
C LEU A 458 -12.67 30.47 -14.25
N PHE A 459 -11.66 29.60 -14.19
CA PHE A 459 -11.85 28.15 -14.17
C PHE A 459 -12.74 27.73 -12.99
N ALA A 460 -12.44 28.18 -11.78
CA ALA A 460 -13.25 27.87 -10.60
C ALA A 460 -14.67 28.47 -10.68
N LEU A 461 -14.82 29.68 -11.20
CA LEU A 461 -16.13 30.28 -11.46
C LEU A 461 -16.96 29.45 -12.44
N ASN A 462 -16.33 28.96 -13.51
CA ASN A 462 -16.99 28.14 -14.51
C ASN A 462 -17.50 26.82 -13.90
N ALA A 463 -16.69 26.16 -13.07
CA ALA A 463 -17.05 24.93 -12.37
C ALA A 463 -18.31 25.09 -11.49
N VAL A 464 -18.49 26.26 -10.87
CA VAL A 464 -19.58 26.52 -9.91
C VAL A 464 -20.74 27.34 -10.50
N SER A 465 -20.66 27.67 -11.79
CA SER A 465 -21.59 28.58 -12.48
C SER A 465 -23.06 28.16 -12.35
N THR A 466 -23.36 26.87 -12.46
CA THR A 466 -24.72 26.31 -12.30
C THR A 466 -25.25 26.48 -10.87
N THR A 467 -24.41 26.21 -9.87
CA THR A 467 -24.77 26.30 -8.45
C THR A 467 -25.06 27.74 -8.02
N CYS A 468 -24.23 28.69 -8.46
CA CYS A 468 -24.43 30.11 -8.22
C CYS A 468 -25.71 30.64 -8.89
N PHE A 469 -26.05 30.16 -10.10
CA PHE A 469 -27.27 30.54 -10.80
C PHE A 469 -28.54 30.12 -10.06
N PHE A 470 -28.59 28.90 -9.51
CA PHE A 470 -29.76 28.43 -8.76
C PHE A 470 -29.96 29.21 -7.47
N HIS A 471 -28.90 29.55 -6.72
CA HIS A 471 -29.03 30.37 -5.51
C HIS A 471 -29.41 31.83 -5.79
N GLY A 472 -29.02 32.38 -6.94
CA GLY A 472 -29.38 33.73 -7.37
C GLY A 472 -30.84 33.89 -7.80
N MET A 473 -31.58 32.80 -8.05
CA MET A 473 -33.02 32.85 -8.32
C MET A 473 -33.91 32.78 -7.07
N PHE A 474 -33.34 32.50 -5.89
CA PHE A 474 -34.07 32.41 -4.62
C PHE A 474 -33.87 33.63 -3.69
N TYR A 475 -33.23 34.69 -4.18
CA TYR A 475 -33.11 35.99 -3.51
C TYR A 475 -33.88 37.09 -4.23
#